data_AF-A0A348WFE5-F1
#
_entry.id   AF-A0A348WFE5-F1
#
_cell.length_a   1.000
_cell.length_b   1.000
_cell.length_c   1.000
_cell.angle_alpha   90.00
_cell.angle_beta   90.00
_cell.angle_gamma   90.00
#
_symmetry.space_group_name_H-M   'P 1'
#
loop_
_entity.id
_entity.type
_entity.pdbx_description
1 polymer ?
#
loop_
_entity_poly.entity_id
_entity_poly.type
_entity_poly.pdbx_seq_one_letter_code
_entity_poly.pdbx_strand_id
1 'polypeptide(L)'
;FRAIPPLVLLIFVYSGLPFAGLRLSPFAAVAIAFLLNNSAYYGEIFRAGIGSVGTGQTEAARSTGLGASQTMAYVVLPQAVRNVLPDLISNTIEVVKLTSLASVVSLAEMLYAADMARSVTYSASPLVLAAGIYLVILWPLVRLVSRFERRIAH
;
A
#
# COMPACT_ATOMS: atom_id res chain seq x y z
N PHE A 1 -10.45 -5.81 7.30
CA PHE A 1 -10.25 -4.64 6.41
C PHE A 1 -9.89 -4.99 4.97
N ARG A 2 -9.16 -6.08 4.68
CA ARG A 2 -8.78 -6.50 3.32
C ARG A 2 -9.95 -6.64 2.33
N ALA A 3 -11.12 -7.07 2.80
CA ALA A 3 -12.31 -7.24 1.97
C ALA A 3 -13.05 -5.92 1.67
N ILE A 4 -12.68 -4.82 2.34
CA ILE A 4 -13.34 -3.54 2.17
C ILE A 4 -12.64 -2.78 1.04
N PRO A 5 -13.34 -2.38 -0.03
CA PRO A 5 -12.74 -1.55 -1.07
C PRO A 5 -12.19 -0.24 -0.48
N PRO A 6 -10.96 0.18 -0.84
CA PRO A 6 -10.31 1.34 -0.23
C PRO A 6 -11.11 2.63 -0.42
N LEU A 7 -11.77 2.80 -1.58
CA LEU A 7 -12.65 3.94 -1.83
C LEU A 7 -13.87 3.96 -0.87
N VAL A 8 -14.50 2.80 -0.65
CA VAL A 8 -15.65 2.69 0.27
C VAL A 8 -15.22 3.02 1.70
N LEU A 9 -14.06 2.52 2.13
CA LEU A 9 -13.52 2.84 3.45
C LEU A 9 -13.19 4.33 3.58
N LEU A 10 -12.62 4.95 2.54
CA LEU A 10 -12.35 6.39 2.52
C LEU A 10 -13.63 7.22 2.65
N ILE A 11 -14.67 6.87 1.89
CA ILE A 11 -15.97 7.55 1.97
C ILE A 11 -16.58 7.37 3.37
N PHE A 12 -16.49 6.17 3.95
CA PHE A 12 -16.97 5.92 5.30
C PHE A 12 -16.22 6.76 6.35
N VAL A 13 -14.90 6.83 6.26
CA VAL A 13 -14.06 7.61 7.19
C VAL A 13 -14.30 9.13 7.03
N TYR A 14 -14.36 9.64 5.80
CA TYR A 14 -14.50 11.08 5.55
C TYR A 14 -15.94 11.58 5.72
N SER A 15 -16.91 10.88 5.12
CA SER A 15 -18.31 11.30 5.08
C SER A 15 -19.18 10.64 6.14
N GLY A 16 -18.78 9.47 6.66
CA GLY A 16 -19.54 8.74 7.69
C GLY A 16 -19.24 9.17 9.13
N LEU A 17 -17.97 9.35 9.50
CA LEU A 17 -17.58 9.76 10.85
C LEU A 17 -18.21 11.09 11.34
N PRO A 18 -18.51 12.09 10.48
CA PRO A 18 -19.22 13.28 10.91
C PRO A 18 -20.59 13.01 11.57
N PHE A 19 -21.29 11.91 11.22
CA PHE A 19 -22.54 11.52 11.89
C PHE A 19 -22.32 11.07 13.34
N ALA A 20 -21.10 10.68 13.70
CA ALA A 20 -20.68 10.37 15.06
C ALA A 20 -20.00 11.57 15.77
N GLY A 21 -20.05 12.77 15.17
CA GLY A 21 -19.43 13.99 15.72
C GLY A 21 -17.93 14.13 15.43
N LEU A 22 -17.32 13.19 14.70
CA LEU A 22 -15.89 13.22 14.37
C LEU A 22 -15.69 13.77 12.97
N ARG A 23 -15.09 14.97 12.86
CA ARG A 23 -14.77 15.60 11.58
C ARG A 23 -13.27 15.55 11.35
N LEU A 24 -12.86 14.80 10.34
CA LEU A 24 -11.46 14.67 9.95
C LEU A 24 -11.15 15.62 8.78
N SER A 25 -9.92 16.12 8.73
CA SER A 25 -9.43 16.77 7.51
C SER A 25 -9.33 15.74 6.38
N PRO A 26 -9.41 16.16 5.09
CA PRO A 26 -9.26 15.24 3.95
C PRO A 26 -7.98 14.40 4.04
N PHE A 27 -6.86 15.03 4.41
CA PHE A 27 -5.59 14.32 4.60
C PHE A 27 -5.66 13.25 5.69
N ALA A 28 -6.22 13.60 6.86
CA ALA A 28 -6.37 12.65 7.97
C ALA A 28 -7.29 11.48 7.59
N ALA A 29 -8.38 11.75 6.87
CA ALA A 29 -9.30 10.72 6.41
C ALA A 29 -8.63 9.74 5.43
N VAL A 30 -7.88 10.25 4.45
CA VAL A 30 -7.09 9.43 3.50
C VAL A 30 -6.05 8.60 4.26
N ALA A 31 -5.27 9.23 5.15
CA ALA A 31 -4.25 8.54 5.92
C ALA A 31 -4.83 7.40 6.77
N ILE A 32 -5.93 7.64 7.49
CA ILE A 32 -6.58 6.64 8.33
C ILE A 32 -7.21 5.53 7.49
N ALA A 33 -7.96 5.87 6.44
CA ALA A 33 -8.58 4.88 5.56
C ALA A 33 -7.53 3.97 4.93
N PHE A 34 -6.42 4.54 4.46
CA PHE A 34 -5.36 3.77 3.82
C PHE A 34 -4.57 2.97 4.84
N LEU A 35 -4.29 3.52 6.03
CA LEU A 35 -3.64 2.78 7.12
C LEU A 35 -4.45 1.55 7.51
N LEU A 36 -5.75 1.71 7.73
CA LEU A 36 -6.65 0.62 8.10
C LEU A 36 -6.78 -0.44 6.99
N ASN A 37 -6.88 -0.01 5.73
CA ASN A 37 -6.94 -0.94 4.61
C ASN A 37 -5.64 -1.72 4.46
N ASN A 38 -4.51 -1.01 4.43
CA ASN A 38 -3.21 -1.58 4.10
C ASN A 38 -2.58 -2.37 5.25
N SER A 39 -2.76 -1.97 6.51
CA SER A 39 -2.21 -2.70 7.67
C SER A 39 -2.64 -4.17 7.68
N ALA A 40 -3.86 -4.49 7.24
CA ALA A 40 -4.32 -5.87 7.08
C ALA A 40 -3.58 -6.62 5.95
N TYR A 41 -3.24 -5.96 4.84
CA TYR A 41 -2.42 -6.54 3.77
C TYR A 41 -0.98 -6.77 4.23
N TYR A 42 -0.35 -5.77 4.83
CA TYR A 42 1.02 -5.87 5.36
C TYR A 42 1.12 -6.97 6.43
N GLY A 43 0.16 -7.06 7.36
CA GLY A 43 0.14 -8.12 8.37
C GLY A 43 0.09 -9.53 7.77
N GLU A 44 -0.70 -9.73 6.73
CA GLU A 44 -0.78 -11.02 6.03
C GLU A 44 0.50 -11.35 5.26
N ILE A 45 1.12 -10.34 4.62
CA ILE A 45 2.42 -10.49 3.95
C ILE A 45 3.47 -10.93 4.97
N PHE A 46 3.59 -10.27 6.12
CA PHE A 46 4.53 -10.68 7.17
C PHE A 46 4.24 -12.08 7.71
N ARG A 47 2.97 -12.42 7.94
CA ARG A 47 2.55 -13.76 8.39
C ARG A 47 2.95 -14.83 7.38
N ALA A 48 2.67 -14.61 6.10
CA ALA A 48 3.04 -15.51 5.01
C ALA A 48 4.57 -15.63 4.88
N GLY A 49 5.29 -14.52 5.04
CA GLY A 49 6.75 -14.48 5.06
C GLY A 49 7.37 -15.36 6.12
N ILE A 50 6.91 -15.22 7.36
CA ILE A 50 7.39 -16.05 8.48
C ILE A 50 7.04 -17.52 8.21
N GLY A 51 5.83 -17.80 7.72
CA GLY A 51 5.40 -19.16 7.37
C GLY A 51 6.12 -19.78 6.16
N SER A 52 6.77 -18.98 5.33
CA SER A 52 7.53 -19.45 4.16
C SER A 52 8.91 -20.00 4.51
N VAL A 53 9.43 -19.69 5.70
CA VAL A 53 10.73 -20.20 6.15
C VAL A 53 10.56 -21.68 6.53
N GLY A 54 11.29 -22.56 5.85
CA GLY A 54 11.19 -24.01 6.04
C GLY A 54 11.47 -24.43 7.49
N THR A 55 10.70 -25.39 8.00
CA THR A 55 10.82 -25.88 9.39
C THR A 55 12.24 -26.38 9.72
N GLY A 56 12.95 -26.94 8.75
CA GLY A 56 14.35 -27.37 8.90
C GLY A 56 15.32 -26.24 9.29
N GLN A 57 15.07 -24.99 8.91
CA GLN A 57 15.88 -23.84 9.36
C GLN A 57 15.72 -23.60 10.86
N THR A 58 14.47 -23.70 11.33
CA THR A 58 14.14 -23.60 12.75
C THR A 58 14.74 -24.76 13.53
N GLU A 59 14.60 -25.99 13.04
CA GLU A 59 15.17 -27.20 13.65
C GLU A 59 16.70 -27.12 13.74
N ALA A 60 17.38 -26.78 12.63
CA ALA A 60 18.84 -26.64 12.60
C ALA A 60 19.33 -25.57 13.58
N ALA A 61 18.67 -24.41 13.62
CA ALA A 61 19.01 -23.33 14.55
C ALA A 61 18.83 -23.75 16.02
N ARG A 62 17.78 -24.53 16.33
CA ARG A 62 17.57 -25.08 17.67
C ARG A 62 18.63 -26.14 18.02
N SER A 63 19.08 -26.94 17.04
CA SER A 63 20.16 -27.92 17.22
C SER A 63 21.53 -27.28 17.48
N THR A 64 21.75 -26.02 17.09
CA THR A 64 22.97 -25.27 17.44
C THR A 64 22.90 -24.58 18.81
N GLY A 65 21.85 -24.83 19.60
CA GLY A 65 21.69 -24.28 20.96
C GLY A 65 20.99 -22.92 21.05
N LEU A 66 20.44 -22.40 19.94
CA LEU A 66 19.66 -21.16 20.00
C LEU A 66 18.30 -21.39 20.69
N GLY A 67 17.89 -20.44 21.54
CA GLY A 67 16.54 -20.38 22.09
C GLY A 67 15.51 -19.90 21.05
N ALA A 68 14.21 -20.02 21.35
CA ALA A 68 13.14 -19.71 20.39
C ALA A 68 13.20 -18.26 19.89
N SER A 69 13.41 -17.31 20.80
CA SER A 69 13.54 -15.88 20.44
C SER A 69 14.79 -15.61 19.61
N GLN A 70 15.90 -16.31 19.87
CA GLN A 70 17.13 -16.19 19.10
C GLN A 70 16.96 -16.79 17.70
N THR A 71 16.34 -17.97 17.59
CA THR A 71 15.99 -18.58 16.30
C THR A 71 15.09 -17.64 15.48
N MET A 72 14.07 -17.05 16.12
CA MET A 72 13.20 -16.07 15.46
C MET A 72 13.98 -14.85 14.98
N ALA A 73 14.79 -14.23 15.84
CA ALA A 73 15.49 -12.99 15.54
C ALA A 73 16.65 -13.14 14.53
N TYR A 74 17.43 -14.22 14.64
CA TYR A 74 18.67 -14.38 13.88
C TYR A 74 18.54 -15.28 12.66
N VAL A 75 17.51 -16.13 12.59
CA VAL A 75 17.35 -17.11 11.51
C VAL A 75 16.06 -16.86 10.73
N VAL A 76 14.91 -16.87 11.40
CA VAL A 76 13.61 -16.80 10.73
C VAL A 76 13.33 -15.41 10.19
N LEU A 77 13.42 -14.36 11.00
CA LEU A 77 13.09 -13.00 10.58
C LEU A 77 13.92 -12.49 9.40
N PRO A 78 15.27 -12.62 9.38
CA PRO A 78 16.06 -12.17 8.25
C PRO A 78 15.69 -12.86 6.93
N GLN A 79 15.38 -14.16 6.97
CA GLN A 79 14.93 -14.92 5.81
C GLN A 79 13.51 -14.52 5.39
N ALA A 80 12.59 -14.44 6.35
CA ALA A 80 11.21 -14.02 6.12
C ALA A 80 11.14 -12.63 5.48
N VAL A 81 11.94 -11.67 5.97
CA VAL A 81 12.04 -10.31 5.41
C VAL A 81 12.51 -10.35 3.96
N ARG A 82 13.54 -11.15 3.64
CA ARG A 82 14.00 -11.30 2.26
C ARG A 82 12.91 -11.90 1.36
N ASN A 83 12.16 -12.88 1.87
CA ASN A 83 11.10 -13.56 1.12
C ASN A 83 9.92 -12.63 0.81
N VAL A 84 9.55 -11.74 1.73
CA VAL A 84 8.39 -10.83 1.55
C VAL A 84 8.74 -9.50 0.92
N LEU A 85 10.01 -9.15 0.80
CA LEU A 85 10.43 -7.87 0.25
C LEU A 85 9.82 -7.58 -1.14
N PRO A 86 9.73 -8.55 -2.08
CA PRO A 86 8.99 -8.38 -3.32
C PRO A 86 7.52 -7.99 -3.12
N ASP A 87 6.80 -8.72 -2.26
CA ASP A 87 5.38 -8.48 -1.98
C ASP A 87 5.14 -7.11 -1.32
N LEU A 88 6.03 -6.69 -0.41
CA LEU A 88 5.97 -5.38 0.23
C LEU A 88 6.13 -4.24 -0.78
N ILE A 89 7.08 -4.39 -1.70
CA ILE A 89 7.32 -3.42 -2.77
C ILE A 89 6.10 -3.35 -3.70
N SER A 90 5.60 -4.50 -4.14
CA SER A 90 4.43 -4.60 -5.00
C SER A 90 3.19 -3.98 -4.35
N ASN A 91 2.95 -4.23 -3.05
CA ASN A 91 1.85 -3.62 -2.31
C ASN A 91 2.03 -2.09 -2.17
N THR A 92 3.24 -1.62 -1.88
CA THR A 92 3.55 -0.18 -1.77
C THR A 92 3.25 0.55 -3.08
N ILE A 93 3.62 -0.02 -4.22
CA ILE A 93 3.29 0.53 -5.55
C ILE A 93 1.78 0.66 -5.72
N GLU A 94 1.01 -0.33 -5.28
CA GLU A 94 -0.43 -0.29 -5.37
C GLU A 94 -1.03 0.83 -4.51
N VAL A 95 -0.51 1.02 -3.29
CA VAL A 95 -0.91 2.16 -2.44
C VAL A 95 -0.65 3.50 -3.11
N VAL A 96 0.51 3.66 -3.78
CA VAL A 96 0.84 4.88 -4.53
C VAL A 96 -0.14 5.14 -5.68
N LYS A 97 -0.64 4.10 -6.36
CA LYS A 97 -1.70 4.30 -7.36
C LYS A 97 -3.01 4.72 -6.70
N LEU A 98 -3.35 4.11 -5.57
CA LEU A 98 -4.60 4.36 -4.85
C LEU A 98 -4.68 5.78 -4.27
N THR A 99 -3.57 6.51 -4.06
CA THR A 99 -3.61 7.91 -3.58
C THR A 99 -4.39 8.84 -4.50
N SER A 100 -4.56 8.47 -5.77
CA SER A 100 -5.47 9.15 -6.71
C SER A 100 -6.93 9.23 -6.22
N LEU A 101 -7.37 8.31 -5.34
CA LEU A 101 -8.69 8.34 -4.72
C LEU A 101 -8.87 9.51 -3.75
N ALA A 102 -7.79 10.16 -3.30
CA ALA A 102 -7.86 11.32 -2.43
C ALA A 102 -8.57 12.51 -3.11
N SER A 103 -8.59 12.55 -4.45
CA SER A 103 -9.40 13.47 -5.26
C SER A 103 -10.86 13.53 -4.82
N VAL A 104 -11.44 12.38 -4.47
CA VAL A 104 -12.87 12.21 -4.12
C VAL A 104 -13.25 12.96 -2.85
N VAL A 105 -12.30 13.14 -1.92
CA VAL A 105 -12.50 13.89 -0.68
C VAL A 105 -11.98 15.32 -0.78
N SER A 106 -11.81 15.83 -2.00
CA SER A 106 -11.30 17.17 -2.30
C SER A 106 -9.92 17.45 -1.70
N LEU A 107 -9.08 16.41 -1.55
CA LEU A 107 -7.68 16.64 -1.24
C LEU A 107 -7.00 17.17 -2.50
N ALA A 108 -6.27 18.28 -2.38
CA ALA A 108 -5.59 18.91 -3.50
C ALA A 108 -4.47 17.99 -4.04
N GLU A 109 -4.77 17.31 -5.14
CA GLU A 109 -3.82 16.55 -5.95
C GLU A 109 -4.11 16.74 -7.45
N MET A 110 -3.42 16.02 -8.34
CA MET A 110 -3.45 16.27 -9.78
C MET A 110 -4.81 15.99 -10.43
N LEU A 111 -5.52 14.93 -10.04
CA LEU A 111 -6.88 14.66 -10.52
C LEU A 111 -7.87 15.71 -10.02
N TYR A 112 -7.73 16.18 -8.79
CA TYR A 112 -8.54 17.24 -8.21
C TYR A 112 -8.35 18.56 -8.97
N ALA A 113 -7.10 18.93 -9.25
CA ALA A 113 -6.79 20.11 -10.06
C ALA A 113 -7.39 19.99 -11.48
N ALA A 114 -7.35 18.79 -12.07
CA ALA A 114 -7.93 18.52 -13.38
C ALA A 114 -9.48 18.55 -13.35
N ASP A 115 -10.10 18.06 -12.28
CA ASP A 115 -11.56 18.11 -12.12
C ASP A 115 -12.05 19.55 -11.91
N MET A 116 -11.29 20.36 -11.17
CA MET A 116 -11.54 21.80 -11.05
C MET A 116 -11.44 22.51 -12.41
N ALA A 117 -10.39 22.23 -13.19
CA ALA A 117 -10.28 22.76 -14.55
C ALA A 117 -11.44 22.32 -15.46
N ARG A 118 -11.87 21.05 -15.36
CA ARG A 118 -13.05 20.54 -16.07
C ARG A 118 -14.31 21.29 -15.67
N SER A 119 -14.52 21.59 -14.39
CA SER A 119 -15.73 22.29 -13.92
C SER A 119 -15.89 23.70 -14.49
N VAL A 120 -14.78 24.35 -14.87
CA VAL A 120 -14.77 25.70 -15.46
C VAL A 120 -14.78 25.64 -16.98
N THR A 121 -14.05 24.69 -17.57
CA THR A 121 -13.92 24.55 -19.04
C THR A 121 -15.04 23.73 -19.68
N TYR A 122 -15.82 22.99 -18.89
CA TYR A 122 -16.82 22.02 -19.34
C TYR A 122 -16.30 20.98 -20.35
N SER A 123 -14.98 20.74 -20.35
CA SER A 123 -14.30 19.81 -21.26
C SER A 123 -13.60 18.71 -20.46
N ALA A 124 -13.62 17.49 -20.99
CA ALA A 124 -12.89 16.37 -20.40
C ALA A 124 -11.37 16.43 -20.65
N SER A 125 -10.88 17.35 -21.49
CA SER A 125 -9.46 17.45 -21.85
C SER A 125 -8.51 17.55 -20.64
N PRO A 126 -8.79 18.32 -19.56
CA PRO A 126 -7.92 18.36 -18.39
C PRO A 126 -7.80 17.02 -17.67
N LEU A 127 -8.88 16.25 -17.56
CA LEU A 127 -8.86 14.91 -16.95
C LEU A 127 -8.04 13.93 -17.80
N VAL A 128 -8.19 13.98 -19.12
CA VAL A 128 -7.41 13.13 -20.04
C VAL A 128 -5.92 13.46 -19.96
N LEU A 129 -5.57 14.75 -19.88
CA LEU A 129 -4.18 15.18 -19.70
C LEU A 129 -3.61 14.68 -18.36
N ALA A 130 -4.34 14.87 -17.26
CA ALA A 130 -3.92 14.37 -15.95
C ALA A 130 -3.73 12.84 -15.95
N ALA A 131 -4.65 12.09 -16.55
CA ALA A 131 -4.50 10.64 -16.73
C ALA A 131 -3.25 10.29 -17.54
N GLY A 132 -2.96 11.03 -18.61
CA GLY A 132 -1.73 10.90 -19.40
C GLY A 132 -0.47 11.13 -18.57
N ILE A 133 -0.45 12.18 -17.75
CA ILE A 133 0.68 12.48 -16.86
C ILE A 133 0.86 11.36 -15.82
N TYR A 134 -0.24 10.89 -15.20
CA TYR A 134 -0.21 9.74 -14.30
C TYR A 134 0.40 8.51 -14.97
N LEU A 135 0.00 8.20 -16.21
CA LEU A 135 0.57 7.09 -16.97
C LEU A 135 2.06 7.29 -17.24
N VAL A 136 2.47 8.47 -17.70
CA VAL A 136 3.87 8.79 -18.01
C VAL A 136 4.77 8.69 -16.77
N ILE A 137 4.26 9.04 -15.59
CA ILE A 137 5.02 8.98 -14.33
C ILE A 137 4.99 7.58 -13.72
N LEU A 138 3.80 7.01 -13.54
CA LEU A 138 3.65 5.76 -12.80
C LEU A 138 4.10 4.54 -13.60
N TRP A 139 3.86 4.49 -14.91
CA TRP A 139 4.22 3.34 -15.72
C TRP A 139 5.73 3.00 -15.72
N PRO A 140 6.65 3.94 -15.99
CA PRO A 140 8.08 3.64 -15.91
C PRO A 140 8.53 3.35 -14.48
N LEU A 141 7.96 4.04 -13.49
CA LEU A 141 8.28 3.82 -12.07
C LEU A 141 7.93 2.38 -11.65
N VAL A 142 6.70 1.94 -11.92
CA VAL A 142 6.23 0.57 -11.66
C VAL A 142 7.14 -0.44 -12.36
N ARG A 143 7.45 -0.21 -13.65
CA ARG A 143 8.33 -1.08 -14.44
C ARG A 143 9.74 -1.18 -13.87
N LEU A 144 10.30 -0.07 -13.40
CA LEU A 144 11.64 0.00 -12.82
C LEU A 144 11.68 -0.78 -11.50
N VAL A 145 10.70 -0.52 -10.63
CA VAL A 145 10.58 -1.18 -9.33
C VAL A 145 10.36 -2.68 -9.50
N SER A 146 9.48 -3.13 -10.40
CA SER A 146 9.29 -4.56 -10.71
C SER A 146 10.52 -5.22 -11.35
N ARG A 147 11.44 -4.45 -11.96
CA ARG A 147 12.73 -5.00 -12.40
C ARG A 147 13.71 -5.18 -11.25
N PHE A 148 13.73 -4.26 -10.29
CA PHE A 148 14.52 -4.40 -9.07
C PHE A 148 14.02 -5.56 -8.22
N GLU A 149 12.71 -5.75 -8.12
CA GLU A 149 12.06 -6.87 -7.44
C GLU A 149 12.61 -8.23 -7.92
N ARG A 150 12.67 -8.45 -9.24
CA ARG A 150 13.19 -9.70 -9.82
C ARG A 150 14.66 -9.95 -9.49
N ARG A 151 15.47 -8.91 -9.30
CA ARG A 151 16.89 -9.06 -8.93
C ARG A 151 17.07 -9.44 -7.46
N ILE A 152 16.14 -9.06 -6.59
CA ILE A 152 16.17 -9.32 -5.15
C ILE A 152 15.61 -10.72 -4.83
N ALA A 153 14.68 -11.22 -5.65
CA ALA A 153 14.11 -12.55 -5.54
C ALA A 153 15.07 -13.68 -5.99
N HIS A 154 16.19 -13.34 -6.63
CA HIS A 154 17.30 -14.25 -6.93
C HIS A 154 18.43 -14.11 -5.89
#